data_AF-A0A0F9PTC6-F1
#
_entry.id   AF-A0A0F9PTC6-F1
#
_cell.length_a   1.000
_cell.length_b   1.000
_cell.length_c   1.000
_cell.angle_alpha   90.00
_cell.angle_beta   90.00
_cell.angle_gamma   90.00
#
_symmetry.space_group_name_H-M   'P 1'
#
loop_
_entity.id
_entity.type
_entity.pdbx_description
1 polymer ?
#
loop_
_entity_poly.entity_id
_entity_poly.type
_entity_poly.pdbx_seq_one_letter_code
_entity_poly.pdbx_strand_id
1 'polypeptide(L)'
;MKFEAGLHDFSDFALLPSAEYEFVIKEPLEVTELKGQKTDISGKEYTFVLWAEVTVGEYAGKKVRRQFSNRSKGARYFMKSFMERLGISITKDGAFNSEDFLGRRFKATVGERAYTDQQGQEKKANDLDTESTIAL
;
A
#
# COMPACT_ATOMS: atom_id res chain seq x y z
N MET A 1 2.11 11.54 18.53
CA MET A 1 0.85 11.59 17.75
C MET A 1 0.72 10.25 17.06
N LYS A 2 -0.29 9.43 17.40
CA LYS A 2 -0.47 8.10 16.80
C LYS A 2 -1.04 8.28 15.40
N PHE A 3 -0.33 7.81 14.38
CA PHE A 3 -0.85 7.80 13.02
C PHE A 3 -1.88 6.67 12.92
N GLU A 4 -3.17 7.01 12.95
CA GLU A 4 -4.21 6.12 12.43
C GLU A 4 -4.02 6.00 10.91
N ALA A 5 -3.17 5.07 10.49
CA ALA A 5 -3.37 4.46 9.20
C ALA A 5 -4.69 3.69 9.35
N GLY A 6 -5.75 4.13 8.68
CA GLY A 6 -7.10 3.55 8.72
C GLY A 6 -7.12 2.11 8.23
N LEU A 7 -6.57 1.21 9.02
CA LEU A 7 -6.28 -0.17 8.68
C LEU A 7 -7.30 -1.03 9.42
N HIS A 8 -8.39 -1.34 8.75
CA HIS A 8 -9.38 -2.27 9.24
C HIS A 8 -9.05 -3.65 8.67
N ASP A 9 -8.60 -4.52 9.58
CA ASP A 9 -8.35 -5.95 9.40
C ASP A 9 -7.06 -6.35 8.65
N PHE A 10 -6.22 -7.14 9.34
CA PHE A 10 -4.98 -7.77 8.84
C PHE A 10 -5.02 -9.29 9.07
N SER A 11 -6.21 -9.91 9.11
CA SER A 11 -6.37 -11.35 9.30
C SER A 11 -5.71 -12.23 8.21
N ASP A 12 -5.30 -11.65 7.08
CA ASP A 12 -4.82 -12.40 5.91
C ASP A 12 -3.29 -12.55 5.77
N PHE A 13 -2.45 -12.11 6.72
CA PHE A 13 -1.00 -12.08 6.48
C PHE A 13 -0.25 -13.31 6.99
N ALA A 14 0.38 -14.02 6.05
CA ALA A 14 1.51 -14.88 6.36
C ALA A 14 2.67 -14.01 6.86
N LEU A 15 3.18 -14.33 8.05
CA LEU A 15 4.34 -13.67 8.65
C LEU A 15 5.55 -13.81 7.72
N LEU A 16 5.88 -12.73 7.01
CA LEU A 16 7.15 -12.60 6.29
C LEU A 16 8.18 -12.00 7.26
N PRO A 17 9.39 -12.56 7.40
CA PRO A 17 10.45 -11.87 8.11
C PRO A 17 10.71 -10.48 7.54
N SER A 18 11.12 -9.53 8.38
CA SER A 18 11.52 -8.21 7.91
C SER A 18 12.76 -8.32 7.03
N ALA A 19 12.61 -8.11 5.72
CA ALA A 19 13.67 -8.23 4.72
C ALA A 19 13.24 -7.58 3.40
N GLU A 20 14.17 -7.50 2.44
CA GLU A 20 13.86 -7.14 1.05
C GLU A 20 13.35 -8.37 0.27
N TYR A 21 12.31 -8.16 -0.53
CA TYR A 21 11.73 -9.18 -1.40
C TYR A 21 11.49 -8.63 -2.80
N GLU A 22 11.45 -9.52 -3.80
CA GLU A 22 11.00 -9.20 -5.15
C GLU A 22 9.52 -9.52 -5.33
N PHE A 23 8.78 -8.57 -5.85
CA PHE A 23 7.34 -8.62 -6.00
C PHE A 23 6.90 -8.53 -7.47
N VAL A 24 5.71 -9.06 -7.73
CA VAL A 24 4.91 -8.77 -8.94
C VAL A 24 3.49 -8.42 -8.54
N ILE A 25 2.89 -7.44 -9.20
CA ILE A 25 1.47 -7.13 -9.06
C ILE A 25 0.69 -7.89 -10.13
N LYS A 26 -0.26 -8.73 -9.71
CA LYS A 26 -1.09 -9.56 -10.60
C LYS A 26 -2.55 -9.14 -10.64
N GLU A 27 -2.94 -8.22 -9.78
CA GLU A 27 -4.31 -7.73 -9.64
C GLU A 27 -4.29 -6.19 -9.71
N PRO A 28 -5.30 -5.56 -10.31
CA PRO A 28 -5.36 -4.11 -10.41
C PRO A 28 -5.51 -3.49 -9.03
N LEU A 29 -5.10 -2.23 -8.89
CA LEU A 29 -5.30 -1.48 -7.65
C LEU A 29 -6.80 -1.35 -7.35
N GLU A 30 -7.24 -1.84 -6.20
CA GLU A 30 -8.62 -1.68 -5.75
C GLU A 30 -8.82 -0.26 -5.21
N VAL A 31 -9.94 0.38 -5.58
CA VAL A 31 -10.25 1.76 -5.17
C VAL A 31 -11.66 1.83 -4.59
N THR A 32 -11.77 2.28 -3.34
CA THR A 32 -13.06 2.44 -2.65
C THR A 32 -13.24 3.89 -2.18
N GLU A 33 -14.36 4.53 -2.54
CA GLU A 33 -14.75 5.84 -2.00
C GLU A 33 -15.30 5.70 -0.58
N LEU A 34 -14.75 6.47 0.36
CA LEU A 34 -15.26 6.56 1.74
C LEU A 34 -16.37 7.62 1.81
N LYS A 35 -17.60 7.19 1.52
CA LYS A 35 -18.78 8.08 1.51
C LYS A 35 -18.92 8.85 2.83
N GLY A 36 -19.13 10.16 2.71
CA GLY A 36 -19.31 11.05 3.86
C GLY A 36 -18.02 11.52 4.54
N GLN A 37 -16.84 11.02 4.12
CA GLN A 37 -15.55 11.50 4.60
C GLN A 37 -14.95 12.51 3.61
N LYS A 38 -14.27 13.52 4.17
CA LYS A 38 -13.56 14.55 3.39
C LYS A 38 -12.09 14.52 3.73
N THR A 39 -11.27 14.73 2.70
CA THR A 39 -9.83 14.91 2.89
C THR A 39 -9.51 16.24 3.59
N ASP A 40 -8.29 16.35 4.11
CA ASP A 40 -7.76 17.54 4.80
C ASP A 40 -7.69 18.82 3.93
N ILE A 41 -7.80 18.69 2.62
CA ILE A 41 -7.81 19.83 1.67
C ILE A 41 -9.13 20.01 0.93
N SER A 42 -10.22 19.44 1.44
CA SER A 42 -11.52 19.38 0.75
C SER A 42 -11.51 18.50 -0.50
N GLY A 43 -12.40 17.51 -0.54
CA GLY A 43 -12.50 16.53 -1.62
C GLY A 43 -12.93 15.17 -1.09
N LYS A 44 -13.21 14.24 -1.99
CA LYS A 44 -13.59 12.86 -1.66
C LYS A 44 -12.41 12.08 -1.11
N GLU A 45 -12.64 11.34 -0.04
CA GLU A 45 -11.67 10.41 0.51
C GLU A 45 -11.81 9.04 -0.16
N TYR A 46 -10.67 8.45 -0.50
CA TYR A 46 -10.55 7.14 -1.12
C TYR A 46 -9.54 6.29 -0.36
N THR A 47 -9.83 4.99 -0.29
CA THR A 47 -8.89 3.94 0.10
C THR A 47 -8.45 3.19 -1.15
N PHE A 48 -7.14 2.97 -1.26
CA PHE A 48 -6.51 2.23 -2.34
C PHE A 48 -5.84 0.99 -1.77
N VAL A 49 -6.10 -0.18 -2.33
CA VAL A 49 -5.50 -1.44 -1.88
C VAL A 49 -4.75 -2.10 -3.02
N LEU A 50 -3.49 -2.42 -2.79
CA LEU A 50 -2.61 -3.12 -3.71
C LEU A 50 -2.24 -4.47 -3.12
N TRP A 51 -2.31 -5.52 -3.94
CA TRP A 51 -1.77 -6.84 -3.62
C TRP A 51 -0.55 -7.14 -4.49
N ALA A 52 0.55 -7.50 -3.83
CA ALA A 52 1.80 -7.86 -4.47
C ALA A 52 2.20 -9.27 -4.06
N GLU A 53 2.65 -10.08 -5.01
CA GLU A 53 3.08 -11.47 -4.77
C GLU A 53 4.60 -11.57 -4.80
N VAL A 54 5.19 -12.20 -3.79
CA VAL A 54 6.63 -12.51 -3.77
C VAL A 54 6.96 -13.48 -4.90
N THR A 55 8.00 -13.19 -5.68
CA THR A 55 8.31 -13.93 -6.92
C THR A 55 9.47 -14.92 -6.79
N VAL A 56 10.33 -14.77 -5.79
CA VAL A 56 11.56 -15.55 -5.64
C VAL A 56 11.79 -15.99 -4.19
N GLY A 57 12.55 -17.06 -4.01
CA GLY A 57 12.96 -17.57 -2.69
C GLY A 57 11.90 -18.43 -1.98
N GLU A 58 12.14 -18.71 -0.70
CA GLU A 58 11.30 -19.58 0.14
C GLU A 58 9.85 -19.10 0.25
N TYR A 59 9.62 -17.79 0.12
CA TYR A 59 8.31 -17.18 0.28
C TYR A 59 7.59 -16.88 -1.04
N ALA A 60 8.08 -17.40 -2.16
CA ALA A 60 7.43 -17.22 -3.47
C ALA A 60 5.95 -17.64 -3.42
N GLY A 61 5.08 -16.86 -4.06
CA GLY A 61 3.62 -17.04 -4.06
C GLY A 61 2.90 -16.41 -2.86
N LYS A 62 3.63 -15.94 -1.83
CA LYS A 62 3.02 -15.22 -0.70
C LYS A 62 2.58 -13.82 -1.15
N LYS A 63 1.35 -13.44 -0.77
CA LYS A 63 0.79 -12.12 -1.04
C LYS A 63 1.05 -11.15 0.11
N VAL A 64 1.39 -9.91 -0.23
CA VAL A 64 1.56 -8.78 0.68
C VAL A 64 0.65 -7.66 0.20
N ARG A 65 -0.05 -7.03 1.15
CA ARG A 65 -0.98 -5.94 0.89
C ARG A 65 -0.32 -4.62 1.24
N ARG A 66 -0.58 -3.60 0.42
CA ARG A 66 -0.33 -2.20 0.77
C ARG A 66 -1.61 -1.41 0.65
N GLN A 67 -1.99 -0.73 1.72
CA GLN A 67 -3.12 0.19 1.71
C GLN A 67 -2.62 1.64 1.73
N PHE A 68 -3.18 2.46 0.84
CA PHE A 68 -3.06 3.92 0.86
C PHE A 68 -4.41 4.55 1.15
N SER A 69 -4.39 5.78 1.68
CA SER A 69 -5.54 6.68 1.60
C SER A 69 -5.08 8.02 1.04
N ASN A 70 -6.00 8.79 0.45
CA ASN A 70 -5.70 10.18 0.05
C ASN A 70 -6.10 11.20 1.15
N ARG A 71 -6.40 10.74 2.37
CA ARG A 71 -6.94 11.57 3.45
C ARG A 71 -6.09 12.80 3.75
N SER A 72 -4.77 12.61 3.84
CA SER A 72 -3.82 13.66 4.22
C SER A 72 -2.79 13.95 3.13
N LYS A 73 -2.18 15.15 3.17
CA LYS A 73 -1.02 15.48 2.32
C LYS A 73 0.11 14.45 2.39
N GLY A 74 0.42 13.96 3.59
CA GLY A 74 1.46 12.94 3.79
C GLY A 74 1.11 11.61 3.13
N ALA A 75 -0.12 11.13 3.27
CA ALA A 75 -0.55 9.88 2.66
C ALA A 75 -0.50 9.95 1.12
N ARG A 76 -0.86 11.10 0.53
CA ARG A 76 -0.71 11.36 -0.91
C ARG A 76 0.74 11.38 -1.36
N TYR A 77 1.65 11.94 -0.55
CA TYR A 77 3.09 11.94 -0.86
C TYR A 77 3.63 10.51 -0.97
N PHE A 78 3.31 9.64 0.00
CA PHE A 78 3.75 8.24 -0.05
C PHE A 78 3.15 7.48 -1.23
N MET A 79 1.86 7.67 -1.50
CA MET A 79 1.19 7.07 -2.66
C MET A 79 1.83 7.51 -3.97
N LYS A 80 2.05 8.82 -4.13
CA LYS A 80 2.71 9.42 -5.30
C LYS A 80 4.12 8.87 -5.48
N SER A 81 4.94 8.90 -4.43
CA SER A 81 6.34 8.41 -4.47
C SER A 81 6.40 6.94 -4.88
N PHE A 82 5.51 6.11 -4.33
CA PHE A 82 5.41 4.70 -4.70
C PHE A 82 5.04 4.51 -6.18
N MET A 83 4.00 5.20 -6.66
CA MET A 83 3.55 5.15 -8.06
C MET A 83 4.65 5.59 -9.02
N GLU A 84 5.34 6.71 -8.74
CA GLU A 84 6.43 7.22 -9.56
C GLU A 84 7.60 6.22 -9.61
N ARG A 85 7.95 5.59 -8.48
CA ARG A 85 9.00 4.55 -8.41
C ARG A 85 8.65 3.30 -9.22
N LEU A 86 7.37 2.99 -9.36
CA LEU A 86 6.89 1.89 -10.22
C LEU A 86 6.72 2.30 -11.69
N GLY A 87 6.97 3.57 -12.04
CA GLY A 87 6.77 4.08 -13.40
C GLY A 87 5.30 4.19 -13.78
N ILE A 88 4.41 4.40 -12.80
CA ILE A 88 2.99 4.68 -13.02
C ILE A 88 2.81 6.17 -13.25
N SER A 89 2.15 6.52 -14.36
CA SER A 89 1.92 7.92 -14.70
C SER A 89 0.78 8.51 -13.88
N ILE A 90 1.02 9.65 -13.25
CA ILE A 90 -0.02 10.45 -12.59
C ILE A 90 -0.19 11.74 -13.38
N THR A 91 -1.42 12.04 -13.75
CA THR A 91 -1.75 13.27 -14.48
C THR A 91 -1.59 14.50 -13.59
N LYS A 92 -1.62 15.70 -14.20
CA LYS A 92 -1.49 16.97 -13.46
C LYS A 92 -2.64 17.22 -12.48
N ASP A 93 -3.81 16.66 -12.75
CA ASP A 93 -5.00 16.67 -11.88
C ASP A 93 -5.01 15.52 -10.86
N GLY A 94 -3.99 14.67 -10.83
CA GLY A 94 -3.82 13.61 -9.83
C GLY A 94 -4.56 12.31 -10.16
N ALA A 95 -5.04 12.15 -11.39
CA ALA A 95 -5.63 10.91 -11.88
C ALA A 95 -4.55 9.91 -12.33
N PHE A 96 -4.86 8.62 -12.25
CA PHE A 96 -4.02 7.53 -12.71
C PHE A 96 -4.92 6.33 -13.05
N ASN A 97 -4.39 5.37 -13.81
CA ASN A 97 -5.11 4.15 -14.18
C ASN A 97 -4.70 2.98 -13.27
N SER A 98 -5.67 2.30 -12.65
CA SER A 98 -5.42 1.16 -11.76
C SER A 98 -4.82 -0.05 -12.48
N GLU A 99 -5.08 -0.19 -13.78
CA GLU A 99 -4.56 -1.29 -14.60
C GLU A 99 -3.05 -1.14 -14.89
N ASP A 100 -2.50 0.07 -14.82
CA ASP A 100 -1.07 0.33 -15.11
C ASP A 100 -0.13 -0.37 -14.11
N PHE A 101 -0.66 -0.82 -12.97
CA PHE A 101 0.04 -1.60 -11.95
C PHE A 101 0.24 -3.06 -12.36
N LEU A 102 -0.58 -3.61 -13.24
CA LEU A 102 -0.52 -5.02 -13.62
C LEU A 102 0.83 -5.37 -14.26
N GLY A 103 1.41 -6.47 -13.79
CA GLY A 103 2.70 -6.97 -14.28
C GLY A 103 3.91 -6.18 -13.80
N ARG A 104 3.74 -5.08 -13.05
CA ARG A 104 4.86 -4.33 -12.48
C ARG A 104 5.63 -5.19 -11.51
N ARG A 105 6.95 -5.23 -11.70
CA ARG A 105 7.91 -5.93 -10.84
C ARG A 105 8.76 -4.92 -10.10
N PHE A 106 9.02 -5.21 -8.82
CA PHE A 106 9.79 -4.31 -7.97
C PHE A 106 10.41 -5.04 -6.80
N LYS A 107 11.45 -4.44 -6.22
CA LYS A 107 11.97 -4.78 -4.89
C LYS A 107 11.41 -3.82 -3.86
N ALA A 108 11.11 -4.33 -2.67
CA ALA A 108 10.80 -3.51 -1.51
C ALA A 108 11.12 -4.26 -0.21
N THR A 109 11.44 -3.51 0.83
CA THR A 109 11.53 -4.02 2.20
C THR A 109 10.13 -4.19 2.76
N VAL A 110 9.87 -5.37 3.34
CA VAL A 110 8.73 -5.59 4.22
C VAL A 110 9.20 -5.33 5.65
N GLY A 111 8.48 -4.48 6.37
CA GLY A 111 8.73 -4.19 7.78
C GLY A 111 7.54 -4.56 8.67
N GLU A 112 7.77 -4.66 9.98
CA GLU A 112 6.69 -4.71 10.95
C GLU A 112 6.19 -3.30 11.25
N ARG A 113 4.87 -3.09 11.16
CA ARG A 113 4.23 -1.86 11.58
C ARG A 113 3.25 -2.14 12.71
N ALA A 114 3.42 -1.42 13.82
CA ALA A 114 2.47 -1.45 14.91
C ALA A 114 1.21 -0.66 14.53
N TYR A 115 0.04 -1.21 14.85
CA TYR A 115 -1.25 -0.54 14.73
C TYR A 115 -2.14 -0.88 15.93
N THR A 116 -3.21 -0.12 16.12
CA THR A 116 -4.24 -0.41 17.13
C THR A 116 -5.49 -0.88 16.40
N ASP A 117 -6.01 -2.04 16.77
CA ASP A 117 -7.23 -2.58 16.16
C ASP A 117 -8.50 -1.88 16.68
N GLN A 118 -9.67 -2.25 16.13
CA GLN A 118 -10.96 -1.68 16.52
C GLN A 118 -11.35 -1.93 17.99
N GLN A 119 -10.67 -2.86 18.65
CA GLN A 119 -10.89 -3.21 20.06
C GLN A 119 -9.88 -2.49 20.97
N GLY A 120 -9.03 -1.62 20.41
CA GLY A 120 -7.99 -0.90 21.16
C GLY A 120 -6.75 -1.74 21.44
N GLN A 121 -6.61 -2.94 20.87
CA GLN A 121 -5.45 -3.79 21.10
C GLN A 121 -4.31 -3.42 20.16
N GLU A 122 -3.08 -3.39 20.69
CA GLU A 122 -1.89 -3.25 19.86
C GLU A 122 -1.65 -4.54 19.07
N LYS A 123 -1.43 -4.38 17.78
CA LYS A 123 -1.16 -5.45 16.82
C LYS A 123 0.04 -5.04 15.97
N LYS A 124 0.65 -6.03 15.34
CA LYS A 124 1.69 -5.85 14.33
C LYS A 124 1.24 -6.46 13.02
N ALA A 125 1.53 -5.79 11.92
CA ALA A 125 1.34 -6.34 10.58
C ALA A 125 2.59 -6.09 9.75
N ASN A 126 2.84 -7.00 8.81
CA ASN A 126 3.78 -6.77 7.73
C ASN A 126 3.23 -5.69 6.79
N ASP A 127 4.05 -4.69 6.49
CA ASP A 127 3.69 -3.58 5.60
C ASP A 127 4.85 -3.32 4.63
N LEU A 128 4.53 -2.88 3.41
CA LEU A 128 5.54 -2.52 2.41
C LEU A 128 6.10 -1.13 2.73
N ASP A 129 7.42 -1.05 2.86
CA ASP A 129 8.11 0.23 2.89
C ASP A 129 8.20 0.81 1.48
N THR A 130 7.31 1.76 1.21
CA THR A 130 7.17 2.42 -0.09
C THR A 130 8.37 3.26 -0.49
N GLU A 131 9.20 3.69 0.46
CA GLU A 131 10.40 4.49 0.16
C GLU A 131 11.58 3.61 -0.26
N SER A 132 11.55 2.33 0.10
CA SER A 132 12.51 1.31 -0.35
C SER A 132 12.23 0.76 -1.74
N THR A 133 11.09 1.12 -2.36
CA THR A 133 10.67 0.57 -3.66
C THR A 133 11.65 0.90 -4.78
N ILE A 134 12.06 -0.15 -5.51
CA ILE A 134 12.91 -0.10 -6.71
C ILE A 134 12.26 -0.93 -7.82
N ALA A 135 11.90 -0.32 -8.95
CA ALA A 135 11.39 -1.06 -10.11
C ALA A 135 12.46 -1.99 -10.72
N LEU A 136 12.02 -3.14 -11.23
CA LEU A 136 12.84 -4.15 -11.90
C LEU A 136 12.57 -4.21 -13.40
#